data_AF-A0A6A2SFM7-F1
#
_entry.id   AF-A0A6A2SFM7-F1
#
_cell.length_a   1.000
_cell.length_b   1.000
_cell.length_c   1.000
_cell.angle_alpha   90.00
_cell.angle_beta   90.00
_cell.angle_gamma   90.00
#
_symmetry.space_group_name_H-M   'P 1'
#
loop_
_entity.id
_entity.type
_entity.pdbx_description
1 polymer ?
#
loop_
_entity_poly.entity_id
_entity_poly.type
_entity_poly.pdbx_seq_one_letter_code
_entity_poly.pdbx_strand_id
1 'polypeptide(L)'
;MTDTVELWSPITDEGVRMTPGELIVEFMDLISDRNSQTGNPYLYVMPLPGMVVIDRQRRRVSARVEYVSKSKLRSRNEASDR
;
A
#
# COMPACT_ATOMS: atom_id res chain seq x y z
N MET A 1 -17.34 -1.96 4.24
CA MET A 1 -16.85 -0.83 3.45
C MET A 1 -15.37 -0.73 3.66
N THR A 2 -14.61 -0.97 2.60
CA THR A 2 -13.20 -0.58 2.49
C THR A 2 -13.19 0.91 2.13
N ASP A 3 -12.36 1.67 2.82
CA ASP A 3 -12.10 3.07 2.47
C ASP A 3 -10.87 3.12 1.58
N THR A 4 -10.68 4.22 0.82
CA THR A 4 -9.48 4.39 -0.01
C THR A 4 -8.56 5.46 0.57
N VAL A 5 -7.26 5.23 0.50
CA VAL A 5 -6.23 6.21 0.89
C VAL A 5 -5.15 6.28 -0.19
N GLU A 6 -4.50 7.44 -0.35
CA GLU A 6 -3.28 7.54 -1.17
C GLU A 6 -2.08 7.12 -0.33
N LEU A 7 -1.38 6.08 -0.78
CA LEU A 7 -0.05 5.75 -0.30
C LEU A 7 0.99 6.27 -1.29
N TRP A 8 2.13 6.69 -0.76
CA TRP A 8 3.25 7.11 -1.59
C TRP A 8 4.58 6.71 -0.97
N SER A 9 5.58 6.58 -1.85
CA SER A 9 6.98 6.36 -1.50
C SER A 9 7.87 7.32 -2.31
N PRO A 10 8.98 7.80 -1.74
CA PRO A 10 9.95 8.58 -2.50
C PRO A 10 10.71 7.69 -3.48
N ILE A 11 11.10 8.24 -4.62
CA ILE A 11 12.04 7.62 -5.57
C ILE A 11 13.45 8.00 -5.16
N THR A 12 14.25 7.01 -4.76
CA THR A 12 15.67 7.15 -4.39
C THR A 12 16.53 7.54 -5.60
N ASP A 13 17.79 7.92 -5.41
CA ASP A 13 18.67 8.28 -6.53
C ASP A 13 18.89 7.09 -7.48
N GLU A 14 18.93 5.88 -6.92
CA GLU A 14 18.94 4.63 -7.66
C GLU A 14 17.62 4.40 -8.39
N GLY A 15 16.48 4.61 -7.71
CA GLY A 15 15.14 4.48 -8.29
C GLY A 15 14.88 5.38 -9.50
N VAL A 16 15.58 6.52 -9.62
CA VAL A 16 15.49 7.37 -10.82
C VAL A 16 15.94 6.63 -12.09
N ARG A 17 16.77 5.60 -11.97
CA ARG A 17 17.30 4.81 -13.10
C ARG A 17 16.54 3.49 -13.29
N MET A 18 15.77 3.06 -12.30
CA MET A 18 14.95 1.85 -12.37
C MET A 18 13.85 1.96 -13.42
N THR A 19 13.50 0.85 -14.01
CA THR A 19 12.34 0.67 -14.87
C THR A 19 11.04 0.93 -14.09
N PRO A 20 9.93 1.23 -14.79
CA PRO A 20 8.62 1.30 -14.13
C PRO A 20 8.24 0.03 -13.36
N GLY A 21 8.59 -1.15 -13.88
CA GLY A 21 8.30 -2.43 -13.23
C GLY A 21 9.01 -2.59 -11.90
N GLU A 22 10.31 -2.26 -11.84
CA GLU A 22 11.09 -2.29 -10.60
C GLU A 22 10.52 -1.35 -9.54
N LEU A 23 10.17 -0.12 -9.93
CA LEU A 23 9.53 0.84 -9.02
C LEU A 23 8.16 0.39 -8.51
N ILE A 24 7.39 -0.34 -9.32
CA ILE A 24 6.13 -0.95 -8.89
C ILE A 24 6.40 -2.06 -7.87
N VAL A 25 7.40 -2.91 -8.09
CA VAL A 25 7.78 -3.97 -7.15
C VAL A 25 8.19 -3.37 -5.81
N GLU A 26 9.09 -2.38 -5.79
CA GLU A 26 9.50 -1.70 -4.55
C GLU A 26 8.31 -1.07 -3.81
N PHE A 27 7.36 -0.50 -4.56
CA PHE A 27 6.15 0.07 -3.97
C PHE A 27 5.23 -1.00 -3.35
N MET A 28 5.12 -2.17 -3.98
CA MET A 28 4.38 -3.31 -3.44
C MET A 28 5.06 -3.91 -2.18
N ASP A 29 6.39 -3.94 -2.16
CA ASP A 29 7.15 -4.35 -0.97
C ASP A 29 6.91 -3.40 0.19
N LEU A 30 6.89 -2.08 -0.05
CA LEU A 30 6.52 -1.09 0.97
C LEU A 30 5.11 -1.31 1.52
N ILE A 31 4.13 -1.66 0.68
CA ILE A 31 2.79 -2.00 1.14
C ILE A 31 2.83 -3.23 2.05
N SER A 32 3.60 -4.24 1.67
CA SER A 32 3.79 -5.47 2.45
C SER A 32 4.45 -5.19 3.81
N ASP A 33 5.48 -4.34 3.83
CA ASP A 33 6.16 -3.90 5.05
C ASP A 33 5.21 -3.14 5.98
N ARG A 34 4.40 -2.23 5.44
CA ARG A 34 3.38 -1.55 6.26
C ARG A 34 2.38 -2.55 6.84
N ASN A 35 1.97 -3.55 6.07
CA ASN A 35 1.03 -4.55 6.54
C ASN A 35 1.59 -5.43 7.65
N SER A 36 2.89 -5.75 7.61
CA SER A 36 3.58 -6.57 8.61
C SER A 36 3.79 -5.86 9.95
N GLN A 37 3.81 -4.53 9.97
CA GLN A 37 3.95 -3.74 11.19
C GLN A 37 2.77 -3.96 12.16
N THR A 38 3.09 -4.38 13.39
CA THR A 38 2.11 -4.59 14.47
C THR A 38 1.46 -3.29 14.93
N GLY A 39 2.22 -2.19 14.90
CA GLY A 39 1.73 -0.85 15.24
C GLY A 39 0.84 -0.21 14.17
N ASN A 40 0.87 -0.70 12.92
CA ASN A 40 -0.03 -0.19 11.88
C ASN A 40 -1.45 -0.75 12.10
N PRO A 41 -2.46 0.11 12.38
CA PRO A 41 -3.81 -0.33 12.68
C PRO A 41 -4.62 -0.74 11.42
N TYR A 42 -4.05 -0.55 10.23
CA TYR A 42 -4.70 -0.83 8.95
C TYR A 42 -4.03 -1.98 8.20
N LEU A 43 -4.82 -2.69 7.40
CA LEU A 43 -4.35 -3.58 6.36
C LEU A 43 -4.68 -2.95 5.01
N TYR A 44 -3.66 -2.73 4.20
CA TYR A 44 -3.76 -2.23 2.83
C TYR A 44 -3.83 -3.43 1.90
N VAL A 45 -4.83 -3.47 1.01
CA VAL A 45 -5.10 -4.68 0.20
C VAL A 45 -4.25 -4.67 -1.07
N MET A 46 -4.71 -3.96 -2.09
CA MET A 46 -4.00 -3.79 -3.36
C MET A 46 -4.28 -2.37 -3.88
N PRO A 47 -3.32 -1.78 -4.61
CA PRO A 47 -3.62 -0.63 -5.46
C PRO A 47 -4.78 -0.96 -6.40
N LEU A 48 -5.67 0.01 -6.62
CA LEU A 48 -6.71 -0.14 -7.64
C LEU A 48 -6.05 -0.40 -9.01
N PRO A 49 -6.64 -1.24 -9.88
CA PRO A 49 -6.07 -1.51 -11.21
C PRO A 49 -5.76 -0.22 -11.98
N GLY A 50 -4.55 -0.13 -12.54
CA GLY A 50 -4.10 1.04 -13.30
C GLY A 50 -3.76 2.29 -12.48
N MET A 51 -3.66 2.20 -11.14
CA MET A 51 -3.50 3.39 -10.28
C MET A 51 -2.11 3.61 -9.66
N VAL A 52 -1.08 2.85 -10.04
CA VAL A 52 0.29 3.21 -9.65
C VAL A 52 0.80 4.32 -10.55
N VAL A 53 1.00 5.50 -9.96
CA VAL A 53 1.52 6.69 -10.63
C VAL A 53 2.99 6.84 -10.28
N ILE A 54 3.84 6.82 -11.30
CA ILE A 54 5.28 7.08 -11.17
C ILE A 54 5.55 8.49 -11.66
N ASP A 55 5.83 9.40 -10.73
CA ASP A 55 6.19 10.78 -11.00
C ASP A 55 7.69 10.97 -10.73
N ARG A 56 8.51 10.88 -11.78
CA ARG A 56 9.96 11.07 -11.66
C ARG A 56 10.36 12.52 -11.40
N GLN A 57 9.55 13.48 -11.82
CA GLN A 57 9.84 14.90 -11.59
C GLN A 57 9.69 15.25 -10.12
N ARG A 58 8.64 14.74 -9.48
CA ARG A 58 8.42 14.88 -8.03
C ARG A 58 9.08 13.77 -7.21
N ARG A 59 9.81 12.87 -7.87
CA ARG A 59 10.49 11.70 -7.28
C ARG A 59 9.58 10.91 -6.35
N ARG A 60 8.43 10.45 -6.87
CA ARG A 60 7.40 9.80 -6.08
C ARG A 60 6.72 8.67 -6.85
N VAL A 61 6.53 7.52 -6.20
CA VAL A 61 5.56 6.51 -6.61
C VAL A 61 4.35 6.64 -5.69
N SER A 62 3.14 6.71 -6.22
CA SER A 62 1.92 6.72 -5.41
C SER A 62 0.82 5.86 -5.99
N ALA A 63 -0.08 5.41 -5.12
CA ALA A 63 -1.29 4.74 -5.54
C ALA A 63 -2.43 4.97 -4.56
N ARG A 64 -3.66 4.98 -5.08
CA ARG A 64 -4.85 4.80 -4.25
C ARG A 64 -5.00 3.32 -3.93
N VAL A 65 -5.04 3.01 -2.65
CA VAL A 65 -5.23 1.64 -2.14
C VAL A 65 -6.50 1.57 -1.33
N GLU A 66 -7.17 0.43 -1.39
CA GLU A 66 -8.18 0.10 -0.41
C GLU A 66 -7.52 -0.30 0.91
N TYR A 67 -8.14 0.11 2.02
CA TYR A 67 -7.71 -0.29 3.35
C TYR A 67 -8.87 -0.72 4.24
N VAL A 68 -8.53 -1.53 5.24
CA VAL A 68 -9.44 -1.97 6.28
C VAL A 68 -8.77 -1.85 7.63
N SER A 69 -9.55 -1.50 8.67
CA SER A 69 -9.04 -1.50 10.04
C SER A 69 -8.87 -2.93 10.56
N LYS A 70 -7.71 -3.23 11.13
CA LYS A 70 -7.41 -4.53 11.74
C LYS A 70 -8.36 -4.86 12.90
N SER A 71 -8.85 -3.86 13.65
CA SER A 71 -9.81 -4.09 14.73
C SER A 71 -11.17 -4.57 14.19
N LYS A 72 -11.64 -3.99 13.07
CA LYS A 72 -12.87 -4.42 12.38
C LYS A 72 -12.75 -5.85 11.81
N LEU A 73 -11.55 -6.27 11.41
CA LEU A 73 -11.31 -7.64 10.96
C LEU A 73 -11.39 -8.64 12.14
N ARG A 74 -10.75 -8.30 13.27
CA ARG A 74 -10.76 -9.16 14.46
C ARG A 74 -12.17 -9.36 15.03
N SER A 75 -12.95 -8.29 15.15
CA SER A 75 -14.31 -8.39 15.69
C SER A 75 -15.27 -9.22 14.82
N ARG A 76 -15.03 -9.26 13.50
CA ARG A 76 -15.79 -10.13 12.59
C ARG A 76 -15.47 -11.61 12.79
N ASN A 77 -14.20 -11.96 13.02
CA ASN A 77 -13.82 -13.35 13.27
C ASN A 77 -14.41 -13.86 14.59
N GLU A 78 -14.35 -13.05 15.65
CA GLU A 78 -14.94 -13.42 16.96
C GLU A 78 -16.46 -13.61 16.92
N ALA A 79 -17.16 -12.90 16.03
CA ALA A 79 -18.60 -13.06 15.83
C ALA A 79 -18.96 -14.24 14.91
N SER A 80 -18.01 -14.75 14.11
CA SER A 80 -18.21 -15.89 13.21
C SER A 80 -17.90 -17.24 13.88
N ASP A 81 -17.11 -17.25 14.95
CA ASP A 81 -16.77 -18.44 15.75
C ASP A 81 -17.76 -18.73 16.90
N ARG A 82 -18.85 -17.96 17.00
CA ARG A 82 -19.96 -18.16 17.96
C ARG A 82 -21.22 -18.58 17.24
#